data_AF-A0A962D3M2-F1
#
_entry.id   AF-A0A962D3M2-F1
#
_cell.length_a   1.000
_cell.length_b   1.000
_cell.length_c   1.000
_cell.angle_alpha   90.00
_cell.angle_beta   90.00
_cell.angle_gamma   90.00
#
_symmetry.space_group_name_H-M   'P 1'
#
loop_
_entity.id
_entity.type
_entity.pdbx_description
1 polymer ?
#
loop_
_entity_poly.entity_id
_entity_poly.type
_entity_poly.pdbx_seq_one_letter_code
_entity_poly.pdbx_strand_id
1 'polypeptide(L)'
;VHVGMAVSLGQRSGAERHSLSTIEMPTHTHAPRASSAPASVRDPTNQVLGQALNLYRAPDQLVDSRPGTIGSAGGGQPHENMQPYLSLNFVMALQGVFPSPT
;
A
#
# COMPACT_ATOMS: atom_id res chain seq x y z
N VAL A 1 28.40 -4.58 6.68
CA VAL A 1 28.60 -3.35 5.87
C VAL A 1 30.08 -3.04 5.87
N HIS A 2 30.69 -2.85 4.70
CA HIS A 2 32.09 -2.43 4.62
C HIS A 2 32.22 -1.02 5.19
N VAL A 3 33.17 -0.81 6.10
CA VAL A 3 33.36 0.49 6.75
C VAL A 3 33.92 1.46 5.71
N GLY A 4 33.11 2.42 5.27
CA GLY A 4 33.50 3.47 4.34
C GLY A 4 33.28 4.83 4.97
N MET A 5 33.79 5.90 4.35
CA MET A 5 33.74 7.27 4.89
C MET A 5 32.32 7.81 5.17
N ALA A 6 31.27 7.10 4.74
CA ALA A 6 29.86 7.45 4.95
C ALA A 6 29.15 6.62 6.05
N VAL A 7 29.78 5.58 6.61
CA VAL A 7 29.15 4.71 7.62
C VAL A 7 30.02 4.63 8.87
N SER A 8 29.56 5.23 9.96
CA SER A 8 30.26 5.21 11.25
C SER A 8 30.09 3.87 11.96
N LEU A 9 31.08 3.48 12.77
CA LEU A 9 30.98 2.32 13.63
C LEU A 9 29.78 2.46 14.58
N GLY A 10 28.95 1.41 14.66
CA GLY A 10 27.75 1.40 15.51
C GLY A 10 26.53 2.13 14.91
N GLN A 11 26.62 2.65 13.68
CA GLN A 11 25.47 3.26 13.01
C GLN A 11 24.36 2.23 12.79
N ARG A 12 23.14 2.57 13.25
CA ARG A 12 21.92 1.78 13.04
C ARG A 12 21.24 2.19 11.74
N SER A 13 20.60 1.24 11.06
CA SER A 13 19.82 1.45 9.84
C SER A 13 18.76 0.34 9.69
N GLY A 14 17.89 0.48 8.70
CA GLY A 14 16.81 -0.46 8.40
C GLY A 14 15.50 -0.17 9.14
N ALA A 15 14.48 -0.98 8.85
CA ALA A 15 13.16 -0.93 9.46
C ALA A 15 12.62 -2.35 9.65
N GLU A 16 12.08 -2.65 10.83
CA GLU A 16 11.50 -3.96 11.15
C GLU A 16 10.15 -4.17 10.47
N ARG A 17 9.41 -3.08 10.24
CA ARG A 17 8.13 -3.05 9.53
C ARG A 17 8.12 -1.95 8.49
N HIS A 18 7.41 -2.17 7.38
CA HIS A 18 7.29 -1.19 6.31
C HIS A 18 5.83 -1.01 5.89
N SER A 19 5.38 0.24 5.77
CA SER A 19 4.07 0.56 5.19
C SER A 19 4.28 1.07 3.78
N LEU A 20 3.58 0.47 2.82
CA LEU A 20 3.70 0.86 1.42
C LEU A 20 3.18 2.28 1.22
N SER A 21 4.02 3.12 0.65
CA SER A 21 3.65 4.43 0.13
C SER A 21 3.04 4.31 -1.27
N THR A 22 2.39 5.39 -1.74
CA THR A 22 1.80 5.43 -3.08
C THR A 22 2.83 5.19 -4.19
N ILE A 23 4.10 5.61 -4.00
CA ILE A 23 5.15 5.42 -5.02
C ILE A 23 5.68 3.98 -5.06
N GLU A 24 5.42 3.19 -4.02
CA GLU A 24 5.79 1.77 -3.94
C GLU A 24 4.68 0.84 -4.42
N MET A 25 3.54 1.40 -4.86
CA MET A 25 2.43 0.67 -5.46
C MET A 25 2.32 1.00 -6.95
N PRO A 26 2.13 0.00 -7.83
CA PRO A 26 1.84 0.25 -9.24
C PRO A 26 0.61 1.15 -9.42
N THR A 27 0.71 2.13 -10.31
CA THR A 27 -0.43 2.95 -10.70
C THR A 27 -1.47 2.06 -11.36
N HIS A 28 -2.70 2.11 -10.83
CA HIS A 28 -3.85 1.42 -11.40
C HIS A 28 -5.05 2.36 -11.37
N THR A 29 -6.01 2.12 -12.27
CA THR A 29 -7.21 2.93 -12.40
C THR A 29 -8.44 2.05 -12.31
N HIS A 30 -9.45 2.51 -11.57
CA HIS A 30 -10.77 1.92 -11.60
C HIS A 30 -11.63 2.76 -12.55
N ALA A 31 -12.14 2.15 -13.62
CA ALA A 31 -13.06 2.82 -14.53
C ALA A 31 -14.50 2.43 -14.16
N PRO A 32 -15.41 3.40 -13.95
CA PRO A 32 -16.81 3.08 -13.71
C PRO A 32 -17.41 2.43 -14.97
N ARG A 33 -18.19 1.36 -14.81
CA ARG A 33 -18.88 0.72 -15.93
C ARG A 33 -20.34 1.19 -16.01
N ALA A 34 -20.74 1.64 -17.19
CA ALA A 34 -22.11 2.02 -17.51
C ALA A 34 -22.45 1.58 -18.94
N SER A 35 -23.74 1.47 -19.23
CA SER A 35 -24.30 1.16 -20.54
C SER A 35 -24.87 2.41 -21.19
N SER A 36 -24.63 2.57 -22.50
CA SER A 36 -25.33 3.56 -23.32
C SER A 36 -26.73 3.11 -23.72
N ALA A 37 -27.11 1.85 -23.45
CA ALA A 37 -28.47 1.37 -23.70
C ALA A 37 -29.45 1.93 -22.66
N PRO A 38 -30.74 2.08 -23.02
CA PRO A 38 -31.77 2.43 -22.05
C PRO A 38 -31.87 1.41 -20.92
N ALA A 39 -32.06 1.89 -19.69
CA ALA A 39 -32.22 1.03 -18.52
C ALA A 39 -33.47 0.13 -18.67
N SER A 40 -33.30 -1.18 -18.47
CA SER A 40 -34.36 -2.17 -18.68
C SER A 40 -34.97 -2.73 -17.39
N VAL A 41 -34.27 -2.57 -16.25
CA VAL A 41 -34.66 -3.12 -14.95
C VAL A 41 -34.50 -2.04 -13.88
N ARG A 42 -35.41 -2.00 -12.90
CA ARG A 42 -35.33 -1.07 -11.75
C ARG A 42 -34.48 -1.60 -10.59
N ASP A 43 -34.36 -2.92 -10.47
CA ASP A 43 -33.50 -3.58 -9.49
C ASP A 43 -32.02 -3.44 -9.91
N PRO A 44 -31.17 -2.82 -9.07
CA PRO A 44 -29.75 -2.64 -9.38
C PRO A 44 -28.91 -3.91 -9.18
N THR A 45 -29.46 -4.98 -8.60
CA THR A 45 -28.71 -6.20 -8.27
C THR A 45 -28.13 -6.83 -9.53
N ASN A 46 -26.79 -6.96 -9.59
CA ASN A 46 -26.04 -7.48 -10.74
C ASN A 46 -26.26 -6.68 -12.05
N GLN A 47 -26.62 -5.40 -11.97
CA GLN A 47 -26.79 -4.52 -13.13
C GLN A 47 -25.74 -3.41 -13.18
N VAL A 48 -25.61 -2.75 -14.34
CA VAL A 48 -24.84 -1.51 -14.52
C VAL A 48 -25.79 -0.33 -14.75
N LEU A 49 -25.31 0.89 -14.51
CA LEU A 49 -26.07 2.11 -14.82
C LEU A 49 -26.37 2.16 -16.32
N GLY A 50 -27.63 2.41 -16.69
CA GLY A 50 -28.08 2.61 -18.07
C GLY A 50 -28.66 4.01 -18.28
N GLN A 51 -29.00 4.35 -19.52
CA GLN A 51 -29.65 5.63 -19.81
C GLN A 51 -31.03 5.68 -19.15
N ALA A 52 -31.32 6.80 -18.49
CA ALA A 52 -32.64 7.04 -17.91
C ALA A 52 -33.71 7.09 -19.03
N LEU A 53 -34.87 6.52 -18.72
CA LEU A 53 -36.03 6.47 -19.63
C LEU A 53 -37.03 7.58 -19.28
N ASN A 54 -37.79 8.04 -20.27
CA ASN A 54 -38.91 8.97 -20.10
C ASN A 54 -38.54 10.30 -19.44
N LEU A 55 -37.35 10.84 -19.72
CA LEU A 55 -37.03 12.19 -19.27
C LEU A 55 -37.90 13.20 -20.02
N TYR A 56 -38.43 14.18 -19.29
CA TYR A 56 -39.16 15.32 -19.87
C TYR A 56 -38.25 16.26 -20.68
N ARG A 57 -36.92 16.17 -20.52
CA ARG A 57 -35.90 16.84 -21.34
C ARG A 57 -34.55 16.13 -21.24
N ALA A 58 -33.62 16.44 -22.14
CA ALA A 58 -32.24 15.98 -22.04
C ALA A 58 -31.50 16.55 -20.80
N PRO A 59 -30.55 15.82 -20.20
CA PRO A 59 -29.71 16.34 -19.13
C PRO A 59 -28.83 17.50 -19.62
N ASP A 60 -28.82 18.62 -18.90
CA ASP A 60 -28.07 19.84 -19.21
C ASP A 60 -27.19 20.33 -18.05
N GLN A 61 -27.50 19.96 -16.82
CA GLN A 61 -26.68 20.22 -15.63
C GLN A 61 -26.15 18.90 -15.06
N LEU A 62 -25.03 18.42 -15.61
CA LEU A 62 -24.36 17.23 -15.11
C LEU A 62 -23.64 17.56 -13.80
N VAL A 63 -23.77 16.67 -12.82
CA VAL A 63 -23.02 16.71 -11.56
C VAL A 63 -22.08 15.53 -11.50
N ASP A 64 -20.96 15.70 -10.80
CA ASP A 64 -20.03 14.61 -10.56
C ASP A 64 -20.71 13.44 -9.84
N SER A 65 -20.26 12.22 -10.12
CA SER A 65 -20.67 11.04 -9.36
C SER A 65 -20.35 11.24 -7.88
N ARG A 66 -21.16 10.64 -7.00
CA ARG A 66 -20.97 10.75 -5.55
C ARG A 66 -19.52 10.40 -5.15
N PRO A 67 -18.85 11.24 -4.34
CA PRO A 67 -17.53 10.91 -3.81
C PRO A 67 -17.54 9.56 -3.10
N GLY A 68 -16.54 8.72 -3.38
CA GLY A 68 -16.44 7.36 -2.85
C GLY A 68 -17.10 6.26 -3.69
N THR A 69 -17.71 6.58 -4.84
CA THR A 69 -18.11 5.56 -5.84
C THR A 69 -16.92 4.72 -6.31
N ILE A 70 -15.74 5.34 -6.40
CA ILE A 70 -14.45 4.66 -6.56
C ILE A 70 -13.62 5.00 -5.34
N GLY A 71 -13.30 3.98 -4.55
CA GLY A 71 -12.47 4.13 -3.34
C GLY A 71 -10.98 3.92 -3.63
N SER A 72 -10.13 4.43 -2.75
CA SER A 72 -8.74 4.03 -2.66
C SER A 72 -8.62 2.67 -1.96
N ALA A 73 -7.79 1.77 -2.49
CA ALA A 73 -7.44 0.52 -1.84
C ALA A 73 -6.12 0.66 -1.04
N GLY A 74 -5.97 -0.14 0.01
CA GLY A 74 -4.79 -0.14 0.91
C GLY A 74 -5.10 0.52 2.26
N GLY A 75 -5.14 -0.28 3.33
CA GLY A 75 -5.50 0.17 4.69
C GLY A 75 -4.35 0.80 5.48
N GLY A 76 -3.23 1.13 4.82
CA GLY A 76 -2.03 1.70 5.44
C GLY A 76 -1.31 0.81 6.46
N GLN A 77 -1.70 -0.47 6.57
CA GLN A 77 -1.12 -1.39 7.55
C GLN A 77 0.28 -1.84 7.12
N PRO A 78 1.29 -1.75 8.01
CA PRO A 78 2.64 -2.14 7.67
C PRO A 78 2.79 -3.67 7.64
N HIS A 79 3.58 -4.16 6.69
CA HIS A 79 4.01 -5.56 6.63
C HIS A 79 5.31 -5.77 7.40
N GLU A 80 5.58 -7.01 7.79
CA GLU A 80 6.85 -7.38 8.40
C GLU A 80 7.96 -7.31 7.36
N ASN A 81 9.03 -6.59 7.68
CA ASN A 81 10.20 -6.41 6.81
C ASN A 81 11.44 -7.16 7.35
N MET A 82 11.25 -7.96 8.40
CA MET A 82 12.27 -8.88 8.89
C MET A 82 12.14 -10.22 8.19
N GLN A 83 13.22 -10.64 7.53
CA GLN A 83 13.38 -12.04 7.11
C GLN A 83 13.39 -12.98 8.32
N PRO A 84 13.16 -14.29 8.14
CA PRO A 84 13.29 -15.25 9.23
C PRO A 84 14.65 -15.14 9.96
N TYR A 85 14.63 -15.13 11.28
CA TYR A 85 15.83 -14.95 12.10
C TYR A 85 15.81 -15.82 13.37
N LEU A 86 16.99 -16.02 13.95
CA LEU A 86 17.19 -16.64 15.25
C LEU A 86 17.91 -15.64 16.17
N SER A 87 17.38 -15.42 17.37
CA SER A 87 17.99 -14.55 18.37
C SER A 87 19.17 -15.24 19.05
N LEU A 88 20.31 -14.55 19.12
CA LEU A 88 21.52 -14.99 19.81
C LEU A 88 22.00 -13.91 20.77
N ASN A 89 22.75 -14.31 21.79
CA ASN A 89 23.39 -13.39 22.72
C ASN A 89 24.77 -12.98 22.20
N PHE A 90 25.03 -11.69 22.10
CA PHE A 90 26.36 -11.15 21.81
C PHE A 90 27.12 -10.94 23.14
N VAL A 91 28.27 -11.61 23.29
CA VAL A 91 29.11 -11.51 24.49
C VAL A 91 30.47 -10.93 24.10
N MET A 92 30.93 -9.94 24.86
CA MET A 92 32.24 -9.32 24.69
C MET A 92 33.01 -9.43 26.02
N ALA A 93 34.20 -10.02 25.98
CA ALA A 93 35.09 -10.06 27.14
C ALA A 93 35.71 -8.67 27.35
N LEU A 94 35.46 -8.05 28.51
CA LEU A 94 36.03 -6.75 28.87
C LEU A 94 37.41 -6.88 29.52
N GLN A 95 37.72 -8.05 30.08
CA GLN A 95 38.98 -8.40 30.76
C GLN A 95 39.31 -9.88 30.53
N GLY A 96 40.59 -10.19 30.34
CA GLY A 96 41.16 -11.53 30.18
C GLY A 96 42.68 -11.46 30.05
N VAL A 97 43.39 -12.57 30.26
CA VAL A 97 44.83 -12.67 29.99
C VAL A 97 44.99 -13.01 28.51
N PHE A 98 45.24 -12.01 27.67
CA PHE A 98 45.51 -12.22 26.25
C PHE A 98 46.87 -11.60 25.86
N PRO A 99 47.75 -12.34 25.15
CA PRO A 99 47.61 -13.74 24.77
C PRO A 99 47.72 -14.69 25.99
N SER A 100 47.07 -15.85 25.90
CA SER A 100 47.23 -16.91 26.90
C SER A 100 48.70 -17.28 27.04
N PRO A 101 49.28 -17.33 28.26
CA PRO A 101 50.61 -17.88 28.45
C PRO A 101 50.62 -19.33 27.95
N THR A 102 51.61 -19.66 27.11
CA THR A 102 51.87 -21.03 26.63
C THR A 102 52.14 -22.00 27.75
#